data_AF-A0A220VEK8-F1
#
_entry.id   AF-A0A220VEK8-F1
#
_cell.length_a   1.000
_cell.length_b   1.000
_cell.length_c   1.000
_cell.angle_alpha   90.00
_cell.angle_beta   90.00
_cell.angle_gamma   90.00
#
_symmetry.space_group_name_H-M   'P 1'
#
loop_
_entity.id
_entity.type
_entity.pdbx_description
1 polymer ?
#
loop_
_entity_poly.entity_id
_entity_poly.type
_entity_poly.pdbx_seq_one_letter_code
_entity_poly.pdbx_strand_id
1 'polypeptide(L)'
;MEYEYNKNNNNFNKKHILDVEWLYFFENKEIILFEIKRLDIEPKASKSDKYFWLIFYKEISDIIRLSFVSASTTPIDQKRDFAEGELVFDESKAIFKTPQKTHSLKRSSPKISEDLALNIRNNIFNQN
;
A
#
# COMPACT_ATOMS: atom_id res chain seq x y z
N MET A 1 32.46 23.53 31.92
CA MET A 1 32.32 22.11 31.57
C MET A 1 30.98 21.99 30.85
N GLU A 2 30.99 22.37 29.57
CA GLU A 2 29.80 22.37 28.71
C GLU A 2 29.75 21.02 27.98
N TYR A 3 28.61 20.35 28.08
CA TYR A 3 28.34 19.14 27.32
C TYR A 3 27.89 19.56 25.93
N GLU A 4 28.80 19.50 24.95
CA GLU A 4 28.42 19.56 23.54
C GLU A 4 27.61 18.31 23.19
N TYR A 5 26.31 18.51 22.97
CA TYR A 5 25.41 17.49 22.46
C TYR A 5 25.82 17.15 21.03
N ASN A 6 26.48 16.01 20.88
CA ASN A 6 26.93 15.47 19.60
C ASN A 6 25.72 15.31 18.67
N LYS A 7 25.62 16.20 17.68
CA LYS A 7 24.70 16.11 16.55
C LYS A 7 25.11 14.87 15.75
N ASN A 8 24.56 13.71 16.11
CA ASN A 8 24.74 12.52 15.32
C ASN A 8 24.23 12.78 13.90
N ASN A 9 25.19 12.70 12.98
CA ASN A 9 25.06 12.79 11.55
C ASN A 9 24.04 11.78 11.01
N ASN A 10 22.76 12.12 11.04
CA ASN A 10 21.77 11.49 10.20
C ASN A 10 21.81 12.12 8.81
N ASN A 11 22.95 11.94 8.13
CA ASN A 11 23.00 11.95 6.67
C ASN A 11 22.32 10.67 6.17
N PHE A 12 21.01 10.55 6.43
CA PHE A 12 20.17 9.73 5.57
C PHE A 12 20.17 10.44 4.22
N ASN A 13 21.05 10.00 3.33
CA ASN A 13 20.80 10.12 1.91
C ASN A 13 19.32 9.81 1.72
N LYS A 14 18.56 10.70 1.05
CA LYS A 14 17.16 10.53 0.66
C LYS A 14 17.00 9.36 -0.33
N LYS A 15 17.50 8.20 0.06
CA LYS A 15 17.33 6.92 -0.60
C LYS A 15 15.86 6.59 -0.40
N HIS A 16 15.18 6.31 -1.51
CA HIS A 16 13.77 5.99 -1.53
C HIS A 16 13.44 4.99 -0.41
N ILE A 17 12.61 5.41 0.55
CA ILE A 17 12.22 4.57 1.70
C ILE A 17 11.54 3.29 1.19
N LEU A 18 10.88 3.38 0.03
CA LEU A 18 10.29 2.28 -0.71
C LEU A 18 10.77 2.29 -2.16
N ASP A 19 11.36 1.19 -2.60
CA ASP A 19 11.67 0.93 -4.01
C ASP A 19 10.47 0.21 -4.65
N VAL A 20 9.45 1.00 -5.02
CA VAL A 20 8.17 0.49 -5.52
C VAL A 20 7.65 1.30 -6.71
N GLU A 21 6.86 0.65 -7.55
CA GLU A 21 5.99 1.27 -8.55
C GLU A 21 4.55 1.29 -8.01
N TRP A 22 3.90 2.47 -8.03
CA TRP A 22 2.51 2.65 -7.60
C TRP A 22 1.57 2.42 -8.77
N LEU A 23 0.72 1.39 -8.70
CA LEU A 23 -0.16 1.01 -9.81
C LEU A 23 -1.56 1.61 -9.63
N TYR A 24 -2.11 1.48 -8.43
CA TYR A 24 -3.40 2.02 -8.06
C TYR A 24 -3.36 2.65 -6.68
N PHE A 25 -4.13 3.71 -6.49
CA PHE A 25 -4.24 4.41 -5.22
C PHE A 25 -5.65 4.99 -5.10
N PHE A 26 -6.40 4.47 -4.13
CA PHE A 26 -7.78 4.83 -3.87
C PHE A 26 -7.93 5.22 -2.40
N GLU A 27 -8.70 6.26 -2.12
CA GLU A 27 -8.90 6.68 -0.73
C GLU A 27 -10.29 7.25 -0.48
N ASN A 28 -10.64 7.27 0.80
CA ASN A 28 -11.68 8.12 1.36
C ASN A 28 -11.23 8.66 2.73
N LYS A 29 -12.17 9.08 3.57
CA LYS A 29 -11.86 9.64 4.90
C LYS A 29 -11.33 8.59 5.89
N GLU A 30 -11.60 7.31 5.65
CA GLU A 30 -11.36 6.23 6.61
C GLU A 30 -10.17 5.35 6.21
N ILE A 31 -10.06 5.04 4.91
CA ILE A 31 -9.05 4.11 4.42
C ILE A 31 -8.31 4.64 3.20
N ILE A 32 -7.12 4.09 2.97
CA ILE A 32 -6.39 4.12 1.70
C ILE A 32 -6.24 2.67 1.25
N LEU A 33 -6.56 2.38 0.00
CA LEU A 33 -6.38 1.07 -0.61
C LEU A 33 -5.58 1.24 -1.89
N PHE A 34 -4.49 0.50 -2.03
CA PHE A 34 -3.54 0.72 -3.11
C PHE A 34 -2.82 -0.57 -3.54
N GLU A 35 -2.38 -0.58 -4.79
CA GLU A 35 -1.53 -1.64 -5.34
C GLU A 35 -0.15 -1.10 -5.62
N ILE A 36 0.86 -1.84 -5.17
CA ILE A 36 2.27 -1.58 -5.45
C ILE A 36 2.92 -2.80 -6.10
N LYS A 37 3.94 -2.53 -6.91
CA LYS A 37 4.89 -3.52 -7.37
C LYS A 37 6.25 -3.26 -6.74
N ARG A 38 6.78 -4.25 -6.03
CA ARG A 38 8.13 -4.26 -5.47
C ARG A 38 9.18 -4.25 -6.57
N LEU A 39 10.16 -3.36 -6.43
CA LEU A 39 11.33 -3.25 -7.32
C LEU A 39 12.62 -3.74 -6.66
N ASP A 40 12.57 -4.06 -5.37
CA ASP A 40 13.69 -4.51 -4.54
C ASP A 40 13.91 -6.02 -4.55
N ILE A 41 13.11 -6.78 -5.31
CA ILE A 41 13.20 -8.24 -5.39
C ILE A 41 13.56 -8.74 -6.79
N GLU A 42 13.96 -10.00 -6.87
CA GLU A 42 14.44 -10.58 -8.12
C GLU A 42 13.42 -10.50 -9.25
N PRO A 43 13.87 -10.21 -10.50
CA PRO A 43 12.99 -10.19 -11.67
C PRO A 43 12.26 -11.52 -11.93
N LYS A 44 12.73 -12.64 -11.37
CA LYS A 44 12.09 -13.96 -11.49
C LYS A 44 11.16 -14.32 -10.33
N ALA A 45 11.07 -13.49 -9.28
CA ALA A 45 10.16 -13.73 -8.16
C ALA A 45 8.70 -13.85 -8.64
N SER A 46 7.88 -14.59 -7.89
CA SER A 46 6.50 -14.84 -8.27
C SER A 46 5.68 -13.55 -8.29
N LYS A 47 4.53 -13.55 -8.97
CA LYS A 47 3.63 -12.37 -8.95
C LYS A 47 3.17 -12.06 -7.53
N SER A 48 2.88 -13.08 -6.72
CA SER A 48 2.48 -12.90 -5.32
C SER A 48 3.59 -12.28 -4.46
N ASP A 49 4.86 -12.37 -4.84
CA ASP A 49 5.95 -11.69 -4.10
C ASP A 49 6.15 -10.25 -4.56
N LYS A 50 5.76 -9.95 -5.81
CA LYS A 50 5.95 -8.64 -6.44
C LYS A 50 4.81 -7.67 -6.22
N TYR A 51 3.58 -8.14 -6.34
CA TYR A 51 2.40 -7.28 -6.40
C TYR A 51 1.60 -7.40 -5.12
N PHE A 52 1.52 -6.30 -4.36
CA PHE A 52 0.78 -6.26 -3.11
C PHE A 52 -0.38 -5.27 -3.22
N TRP A 53 -1.56 -5.75 -2.85
CA TRP A 53 -2.67 -4.90 -2.47
C TRP A 53 -2.62 -4.66 -0.98
N LEU A 54 -2.57 -3.39 -0.58
CA LEU A 54 -2.50 -2.97 0.82
C LEU A 54 -3.71 -2.09 1.14
N ILE A 55 -4.22 -2.23 2.36
CA ILE A 55 -5.20 -1.31 2.94
C ILE A 55 -4.63 -0.71 4.21
N PHE A 56 -4.69 0.61 4.29
CA PHE A 56 -4.29 1.42 5.43
C PHE A 56 -5.53 2.02 6.08
N TYR A 57 -5.74 1.73 7.36
CA TYR A 57 -6.81 2.29 8.18
C TYR A 57 -6.32 3.57 8.86
N LYS A 58 -6.87 4.72 8.44
CA LYS A 58 -6.40 6.05 8.88
C LYS A 58 -6.63 6.29 10.37
N GLU A 59 -7.70 5.74 10.93
CA GLU A 59 -8.07 5.93 12.35
C GLU A 59 -7.04 5.30 13.31
N ILE A 60 -6.66 4.05 13.05
CA ILE A 60 -5.75 3.28 13.90
C ILE A 60 -4.30 3.31 13.40
N SER A 61 -4.04 3.99 12.28
CA SER A 61 -2.73 4.06 11.63
C SER A 61 -2.11 2.68 11.36
N ASP A 62 -2.94 1.72 10.97
CA ASP A 62 -2.52 0.35 10.72
C ASP A 62 -2.62 -0.01 9.23
N ILE A 63 -1.72 -0.87 8.79
CA ILE A 63 -1.64 -1.33 7.40
C ILE A 63 -1.63 -2.85 7.35
N ILE A 64 -2.47 -3.41 6.48
CA ILE A 64 -2.51 -4.84 6.23
C ILE A 64 -2.30 -5.12 4.74
N ARG A 65 -1.67 -6.26 4.48
CA ARG A 65 -1.61 -6.85 3.14
C ARG A 65 -2.85 -7.69 2.90
N LEU A 66 -3.54 -7.45 1.79
CA LEU A 66 -4.70 -8.23 1.39
C LEU A 66 -4.27 -9.56 0.77
N SER A 67 -5.01 -10.62 1.10
CA SER A 67 -4.76 -11.98 0.67
C SER A 67 -5.43 -12.22 -0.68
N PHE A 68 -4.68 -12.02 -1.77
CA PHE A 68 -5.19 -12.15 -3.13
C PHE A 68 -5.73 -13.56 -3.44
N VAL A 69 -6.96 -13.62 -3.95
CA VAL A 69 -7.63 -14.86 -4.37
C VAL A 69 -7.75 -14.91 -5.89
N SER A 70 -8.36 -13.89 -6.49
CA SER A 70 -8.59 -13.89 -7.94
C SER A 70 -8.72 -12.48 -8.53
N ALA A 71 -8.60 -12.38 -9.84
CA ALA A 71 -8.80 -11.16 -10.59
C ALA A 71 -9.65 -11.45 -11.83
N SER A 72 -10.55 -10.51 -12.14
CA SER A 72 -11.24 -10.48 -13.43
C SER A 72 -11.31 -9.06 -13.95
N THR A 73 -11.42 -8.93 -15.27
CA THR A 73 -11.46 -7.63 -15.94
C THR A 73 -12.56 -7.67 -16.99
N THR A 74 -13.37 -6.62 -17.01
CA THR A 74 -14.35 -6.33 -18.05
C THR A 74 -13.89 -5.08 -18.82
N PRO A 75 -14.55 -4.69 -19.93
CA PRO A 75 -14.22 -3.45 -20.63
C PRO A 75 -14.44 -2.18 -19.80
N ILE A 76 -15.23 -2.25 -18.72
CA ILE A 76 -15.65 -1.08 -17.93
C ILE A 76 -14.90 -1.07 -16.60
N ASP A 77 -14.91 -2.21 -15.90
CA ASP A 77 -14.40 -2.33 -14.54
C ASP A 77 -13.42 -3.50 -14.39
N GLN A 78 -12.53 -3.36 -13.41
CA GLN A 78 -11.67 -4.41 -12.90
C GLN A 78 -12.19 -4.90 -11.55
N LYS A 79 -12.03 -6.20 -11.29
CA LYS A 79 -12.37 -6.84 -10.02
C LYS A 79 -11.16 -7.58 -9.44
N ARG A 80 -11.01 -7.49 -8.12
CA ARG A 80 -10.05 -8.25 -7.32
C ARG A 80 -10.78 -8.85 -6.14
N ASP A 81 -10.66 -10.16 -5.99
CA ASP A 81 -11.15 -10.89 -4.83
C ASP A 81 -9.99 -11.14 -3.88
N PHE A 82 -10.24 -10.84 -2.60
CA PHE A 82 -9.33 -11.09 -1.49
C PHE A 82 -10.04 -11.92 -0.42
N ALA A 83 -9.28 -12.56 0.47
CA ALA A 83 -9.88 -13.23 1.62
C ALA A 83 -10.66 -12.25 2.52
N GLU A 84 -10.22 -10.98 2.56
CA GLU A 84 -10.78 -9.92 3.40
C GLU A 84 -11.96 -9.18 2.74
N GLY A 85 -12.15 -9.31 1.42
CA GLY A 85 -13.21 -8.60 0.71
C GLY A 85 -13.06 -8.56 -0.80
N GLU A 86 -13.97 -7.83 -1.45
CA GLU A 86 -14.03 -7.67 -2.90
C GLU A 86 -13.79 -6.20 -3.29
N LEU A 87 -12.92 -5.97 -4.26
CA LEU A 87 -12.66 -4.66 -4.84
C LEU A 87 -13.14 -4.63 -6.29
N VAL A 88 -14.02 -3.68 -6.62
CA VAL A 88 -14.40 -3.35 -7.99
C VAL A 88 -14.02 -1.90 -8.28
N PHE A 89 -13.31 -1.65 -9.39
CA PHE A 89 -12.77 -0.33 -9.67
C PHE A 89 -12.59 -0.04 -11.16
N ASP A 90 -12.59 1.26 -11.46
CA ASP A 90 -12.29 1.82 -12.78
C ASP A 90 -11.12 2.83 -12.66
N GLU A 91 -10.91 3.64 -13.71
CA GLU A 91 -9.83 4.63 -13.72
C GLU A 91 -10.03 5.79 -12.72
N SER A 92 -11.20 5.94 -12.13
CA SER A 92 -11.64 7.11 -11.36
C SER A 92 -12.05 6.78 -9.91
N LYS A 93 -12.60 5.59 -9.66
CA LYS A 93 -13.20 5.21 -8.37
C LYS A 93 -13.07 3.72 -8.11
N ALA A 94 -13.29 3.35 -6.85
CA ALA A 94 -13.37 1.97 -6.43
C ALA A 94 -14.47 1.77 -5.38
N ILE A 95 -15.01 0.56 -5.31
CA ILE A 95 -15.87 0.07 -4.24
C ILE A 95 -15.16 -1.13 -3.62
N PHE A 96 -14.83 -1.03 -2.34
CA PHE A 96 -14.27 -2.15 -1.58
C PHE A 96 -15.29 -2.64 -0.56
N LYS A 97 -15.69 -3.89 -0.66
CA LYS A 97 -16.71 -4.50 0.19
C LYS A 97 -16.07 -5.60 1.05
N THR A 98 -16.07 -5.39 2.36
CA THR A 98 -15.74 -6.41 3.36
C THR A 98 -17.03 -7.00 3.96
N PRO A 99 -16.97 -8.07 4.76
CA PRO A 99 -18.14 -8.56 5.48
C PRO A 99 -18.77 -7.52 6.42
N GLN A 100 -17.98 -6.59 6.94
CA GLN A 100 -18.42 -5.60 7.92
C GLN A 100 -18.88 -4.29 7.27
N LYS A 101 -18.26 -3.87 6.16
CA LYS A 101 -18.46 -2.53 5.61
C LYS A 101 -18.17 -2.44 4.11
N THR A 102 -18.87 -1.53 3.45
CA THR A 102 -18.56 -1.12 2.07
C THR A 102 -17.94 0.28 2.08
N HIS A 103 -16.80 0.43 1.42
CA HIS A 103 -16.12 1.69 1.23
C HIS A 103 -16.19 2.11 -0.23
N SER A 104 -16.81 3.27 -0.49
CA SER A 104 -16.65 3.99 -1.74
C SER A 104 -15.38 4.83 -1.68
N LEU A 105 -14.51 4.67 -2.68
CA LEU A 105 -13.17 5.25 -2.75
C LEU A 105 -13.01 6.04 -4.05
N LYS A 106 -12.21 7.10 -4.00
CA LYS A 106 -11.83 7.87 -5.18
C LYS A 106 -10.37 7.61 -5.51
N ARG A 107 -10.04 7.55 -6.80
CA ARG A 107 -8.65 7.50 -7.23
C ARG A 107 -7.97 8.82 -6.93
N SER A 108 -6.75 8.77 -6.43
CA SER A 108 -5.91 9.95 -6.23
C SER A 108 -4.46 9.61 -6.54
N SER A 109 -3.62 10.64 -6.64
CA SER A 109 -2.18 10.44 -6.69
C SER A 109 -1.69 9.95 -5.32
N PRO A 110 -0.71 9.02 -5.27
CA PRO A 110 -0.14 8.58 -4.01
C PRO A 110 0.36 9.75 -3.17
N LYS A 111 -0.19 9.88 -1.95
CA LYS A 111 0.24 10.84 -0.93
C LYS A 111 0.54 10.07 0.35
N ILE A 112 1.76 9.56 0.42
CA ILE A 112 2.22 8.69 1.51
C ILE A 112 3.10 9.50 2.43
N SER A 113 2.79 9.50 3.73
CA SER A 113 3.67 10.07 4.75
C SER A 113 4.90 9.20 4.94
N GLU A 114 5.98 9.78 5.46
CA GLU A 114 7.20 9.05 5.82
C GLU A 114 6.90 7.89 6.79
N ASP A 115 6.03 8.13 7.78
CA ASP A 115 5.59 7.11 8.73
C ASP A 115 4.91 5.92 8.05
N LEU A 116 4.01 6.18 7.09
CA LEU A 116 3.35 5.12 6.34
C LEU A 116 4.35 4.36 5.44
N ALA A 117 5.31 5.06 4.84
CA ALA A 117 6.37 4.42 4.06
C ALA A 117 7.24 3.49 4.92
N LEU A 118 7.62 3.94 6.13
CA LEU A 118 8.35 3.13 7.10
C LEU A 118 7.51 1.94 7.58
N ASN A 119 6.21 2.13 7.81
CA ASN A 119 5.29 1.07 8.21
C ASN A 119 5.22 -0.02 7.12
N ILE A 120 5.04 0.35 5.86
CA ILE A 120 5.09 -0.59 4.72
C ILE A 120 6.42 -1.37 4.71
N ARG A 121 7.54 -0.67 4.80
CA ARG A 121 8.86 -1.31 4.76
C ARG A 121 9.05 -2.31 5.90
N ASN A 122 8.74 -1.90 7.12
CA ASN A 122 9.02 -2.68 8.31
C ASN A 122 8.05 -3.85 8.50
N ASN A 123 6.76 -3.61 8.22
CA ASN A 123 5.71 -4.57 8.55
C ASN A 123 5.22 -5.38 7.36
N ILE A 124 5.45 -4.94 6.11
CA ILE A 124 4.99 -5.68 4.93
C ILE A 124 6.14 -6.35 4.19
N PHE A 125 7.27 -5.66 3.99
CA PHE A 125 8.36 -6.20 3.16
C PHE A 125 9.28 -7.16 3.91
N ASN A 126 9.39 -7.02 5.24
CA ASN A 126 10.27 -7.83 6.08
C ASN A 126 9.58 -9.05 6.72
N GLN A 127 8.31 -9.32 6.40
CA GLN A 127 7.66 -10.57 6.80
C GLN A 127 8.15 -11.68 5.86
N ASN A 128 9.12 -12.46 6.37
CA ASN A 128 9.71 -13.62 5.71
C ASN A 128 8.78 -14.83 5.73
#